data_AF-A0A8T1WPT5-F1
#
_entry.id   AF-A0A8T1WPT5-F1
#
_cell.length_a   1.000
_cell.length_b   1.000
_cell.length_c   1.000
_cell.angle_alpha   90.00
_cell.angle_beta   90.00
_cell.angle_gamma   90.00
#
_symmetry.space_group_name_H-M   'P 1'
#
loop_
_entity.id
_entity.type
_entity.pdbx_description
1 polymer ?
#
loop_
_entity_poly.entity_id
_entity_poly.type
_entity_poly.pdbx_seq_one_letter_code
_entity_poly.pdbx_strand_id
1 'polypeptide(L)'
;MALGRVAALLALGALVPADAAVHTPESGLRQVIVLSRHGVRGPYGLGAESPSEELLQQYVRNPNLHLPLSANAWGTSETEDPAEIVSPKLTKHGFRVVKRMGEYFRDHLYDEFLNATCEETFAYADNNQRDNLTAVAFLSGLYPSCRELVPITKETQLLFEQGQDPTANCPVCSKAVYEGITGSNDTRFVLQEIREEVAEVNELLQCCAASVCSVDEESQSSDSSENSATCDLFGIPTQWNGAFYLPWKDTLSGTDYFSEWLLLQSLNNMSLPSQLSFEKILSLAKIHETHMDLITNEVNSASFGATLLAHLTASFEQNVMQKPLPVAKGEGPHLLQSPANRLLYYAAHDINLLYVRNLLRLQWYTKGWHPHQPVPGSMLVFELHAKPAKGDEQKSPSTAESRNLQASGINKTRVSWHEKEVGDLGIDDESRFYVKLYFVAASPEQIRDGDGMSPENPPDRVQVIIPSCSEEIDIGDGATDVRCPFSTFKKLIGKTLKHVCVADTLRPFVDSLTCEKKLANNTTLRPTVTVDQVRGVETSNDDSSKHPPKSVAAFETLLWAMFGLLILCFVVLLVCHAIKRRMERQKYGAIPMQMNSH
;
A
#
# COMPACT_ATOMS: atom_id res chain seq x y z
N MET A 1 -74.63 19.64 1.22
CA MET A 1 -73.35 20.33 1.50
C MET A 1 -72.24 19.42 0.98
N ALA A 2 -71.92 19.54 -0.30
CA ALA A 2 -70.86 20.38 -0.88
C ALA A 2 -69.57 19.56 -1.06
N LEU A 3 -69.33 19.20 -2.32
CA LEU A 3 -68.16 18.54 -2.87
C LEU A 3 -66.87 19.35 -2.62
N GLY A 4 -65.74 18.64 -2.50
CA GLY A 4 -64.41 19.19 -2.71
C GLY A 4 -63.45 18.11 -3.21
N ARG A 5 -63.27 18.04 -4.54
CA ARG A 5 -62.29 17.19 -5.23
C ARG A 5 -60.87 17.73 -4.99
N VAL A 6 -59.91 16.86 -4.71
CA VAL A 6 -58.49 17.14 -4.95
C VAL A 6 -57.94 16.06 -5.86
N ALA A 7 -57.54 16.47 -7.05
CA ALA A 7 -56.91 15.63 -8.06
C ALA A 7 -55.41 15.51 -7.76
N ALA A 8 -54.90 14.28 -7.69
CA ALA A 8 -53.46 14.01 -7.65
C ALA A 8 -52.96 13.84 -9.10
N LEU A 9 -52.18 14.81 -9.58
CA LEU A 9 -51.42 14.72 -10.83
C LEU A 9 -50.14 13.92 -10.57
N LEU A 10 -50.09 12.68 -11.05
CA LEU A 10 -48.85 11.90 -11.18
C LEU A 10 -48.19 12.27 -12.51
N ALA A 11 -47.18 13.13 -12.46
CA ALA A 11 -46.30 13.36 -13.60
C ALA A 11 -45.25 12.24 -13.65
N LEU A 12 -45.40 11.30 -14.59
CA LEU A 12 -44.29 10.43 -15.00
C LEU A 12 -43.28 11.27 -15.78
N GLY A 13 -42.23 11.74 -15.10
CA GLY A 13 -41.04 12.25 -15.76
C GLY A 13 -40.18 11.08 -16.25
N ALA A 14 -40.02 10.97 -17.57
CA ALA A 14 -39.05 10.06 -18.16
C ALA A 14 -37.63 10.52 -17.77
N LEU A 15 -36.95 9.72 -16.95
CA LEU A 15 -35.52 9.88 -16.67
C LEU A 15 -34.75 9.47 -17.93
N VAL A 16 -34.31 10.47 -18.70
CA VAL A 16 -33.20 10.30 -19.64
C VAL A 16 -31.94 10.14 -18.79
N PRO A 17 -31.09 9.11 -19.02
CA PRO A 17 -29.80 9.06 -18.35
C PRO A 17 -29.00 10.27 -18.84
N ALA A 18 -28.76 11.22 -17.94
CA ALA A 18 -27.73 12.22 -18.17
C ALA A 18 -26.41 11.46 -18.24
N ASP A 19 -25.72 11.55 -19.38
CA ASP A 19 -24.31 11.21 -19.47
C ASP A 19 -23.61 11.94 -18.32
N ALA A 20 -23.10 11.17 -17.37
CA ALA A 20 -22.25 11.68 -16.31
C ALA A 20 -20.94 12.10 -16.99
N ALA A 21 -20.90 13.33 -17.49
CA ALA A 21 -19.67 14.00 -17.84
C ALA A 21 -18.83 14.05 -16.55
N VAL A 22 -17.83 13.17 -16.49
CA VAL A 22 -16.84 13.15 -15.41
C VAL A 22 -16.22 14.54 -15.37
N HIS A 23 -16.62 15.34 -14.38
CA HIS A 23 -16.02 16.63 -14.11
C HIS A 23 -14.59 16.35 -13.65
N THR A 24 -13.63 16.46 -14.56
CA THR A 24 -12.21 16.46 -14.18
C THR A 24 -11.98 17.68 -13.30
N PRO A 25 -11.51 17.52 -12.04
CA PRO A 25 -11.10 18.65 -11.22
C PRO A 25 -10.09 19.51 -12.00
N GLU A 26 -10.05 20.82 -11.77
CA GLU A 26 -9.04 21.71 -12.39
C GLU A 26 -7.61 21.19 -12.15
N SER A 27 -7.39 20.48 -11.03
CA SER A 27 -6.10 19.87 -10.68
C SER A 27 -5.64 18.72 -11.59
N GLY A 28 -6.56 18.11 -12.35
CA GLY A 28 -6.25 16.93 -13.18
C GLY A 28 -5.96 15.64 -12.40
N LEU A 29 -6.05 15.65 -11.07
CA LEU A 29 -5.86 14.47 -10.21
C LEU A 29 -6.96 13.43 -10.46
N ARG A 30 -6.58 12.16 -10.60
CA ARG A 30 -7.47 11.04 -10.96
C ARG A 30 -7.58 9.97 -9.89
N GLN A 31 -6.45 9.64 -9.26
CA GLN A 31 -6.38 8.64 -8.21
C GLN A 31 -5.15 8.88 -7.34
N VAL A 32 -5.30 8.63 -6.04
CA VAL A 32 -4.23 8.61 -5.04
C VAL A 32 -4.11 7.18 -4.53
N ILE A 33 -2.91 6.61 -4.62
CA ILE A 33 -2.58 5.33 -4.00
C ILE A 33 -1.62 5.60 -2.85
N VAL A 34 -1.97 5.13 -1.66
CA VAL A 34 -1.19 5.28 -0.43
C VAL A 34 -0.67 3.90 -0.01
N LEU A 35 0.64 3.72 0.03
CA LEU A 35 1.30 2.56 0.63
C LEU A 35 1.90 2.99 1.97
N SER A 36 1.32 2.51 3.07
CA SER A 36 1.66 2.97 4.41
C SER A 36 2.19 1.84 5.28
N ARG A 37 3.24 2.14 6.07
CA ARG A 37 3.64 1.31 7.21
C ARG A 37 2.56 1.40 8.29
N HIS A 38 2.30 0.31 9.01
CA HIS A 38 1.48 0.37 10.22
C HIS A 38 1.92 1.46 11.22
N GLY A 39 1.00 1.88 12.09
CA GLY A 39 1.30 2.79 13.20
C GLY A 39 2.20 2.15 14.27
N VAL A 40 2.45 2.90 15.35
CA VAL A 40 3.28 2.41 16.47
C VAL A 40 2.67 1.14 17.06
N ARG A 41 3.48 0.09 17.20
CA ARG A 41 3.11 -1.23 17.71
C ARG A 41 3.94 -1.62 18.93
N GLY A 42 3.53 -2.67 19.62
CA GLY A 42 4.43 -3.38 20.53
C GLY A 42 5.59 -4.04 19.77
N PRO A 43 6.68 -4.41 20.47
CA PRO A 43 7.84 -5.05 19.87
C PRO A 43 7.52 -6.47 19.39
N TYR A 44 8.32 -6.95 18.44
CA TYR A 44 8.39 -8.38 18.12
C TYR A 44 9.12 -9.12 19.23
N GLY A 45 9.12 -10.44 19.09
CA GLY A 45 10.08 -11.31 19.75
C GLY A 45 11.47 -11.28 19.11
N LEU A 46 12.47 -11.86 19.77
CA LEU A 46 13.79 -12.06 19.17
C LEU A 46 13.78 -13.36 18.36
N GLY A 47 13.70 -13.23 17.02
CA GLY A 47 13.46 -14.37 16.15
C GLY A 47 12.06 -14.97 16.36
N ALA A 48 11.98 -16.25 16.72
CA ALA A 48 10.70 -16.94 16.96
C ALA A 48 10.22 -16.84 18.42
N GLU A 49 11.05 -16.37 19.34
CA GLU A 49 10.76 -16.31 20.78
C GLU A 49 9.99 -15.05 21.11
N SER A 50 8.79 -15.17 21.71
CA SER A 50 8.02 -14.00 22.16
C SER A 50 8.76 -13.23 23.26
N PRO A 51 8.51 -11.92 23.43
CA PRO A 51 9.05 -11.16 24.55
C PRO A 51 8.74 -11.83 25.88
N SER A 52 9.74 -12.00 26.73
CA SER A 52 9.59 -12.60 28.07
C SER A 52 10.67 -12.08 29.01
N GLU A 53 10.46 -12.26 30.31
CA GLU A 53 11.44 -11.89 31.32
C GLU A 53 12.70 -12.77 31.17
N GLU A 54 12.51 -14.06 30.88
CA GLU A 54 13.61 -15.00 30.66
C GLU A 54 14.46 -14.62 29.45
N LEU A 55 13.84 -14.17 28.35
CA LEU A 55 14.57 -13.68 27.18
C LEU A 55 15.32 -12.40 27.51
N LEU A 56 14.66 -11.42 28.15
CA LEU A 56 15.30 -10.16 28.50
C LEU A 56 16.48 -10.35 29.47
N GLN A 57 16.38 -11.23 30.47
CA GLN A 57 17.47 -11.49 31.43
C GLN A 57 18.73 -12.08 30.81
N GLN A 58 18.63 -12.69 29.63
CA GLN A 58 19.78 -13.19 28.87
C GLN A 58 20.60 -12.05 28.28
N TYR A 59 19.96 -10.96 27.86
CA TYR A 59 20.61 -9.85 27.15
C TYR A 59 20.75 -8.58 28.02
N VAL A 60 19.74 -8.23 28.80
CA VAL A 60 19.71 -7.08 29.69
C VAL A 60 20.25 -7.50 31.07
N ARG A 61 21.51 -7.17 31.37
CA ARG A 61 22.10 -7.40 32.70
C ARG A 61 22.14 -6.15 33.56
N ASN A 62 21.87 -4.98 32.97
CA ASN A 62 21.77 -3.72 33.69
C ASN A 62 20.53 -3.72 34.60
N PRO A 63 20.70 -3.73 35.94
CA PRO A 63 19.56 -3.77 36.86
C PRO A 63 18.75 -2.47 36.88
N ASN A 64 19.27 -1.40 36.28
CA ASN A 64 18.60 -0.10 36.19
C ASN A 64 17.88 0.11 34.85
N LEU A 65 17.99 -0.83 33.91
CA LEU A 65 17.26 -0.77 32.64
C LEU A 65 16.01 -1.63 32.75
N HIS A 66 14.85 -1.00 32.61
CA HIS A 66 13.57 -1.70 32.56
C HIS A 66 12.94 -1.56 31.18
N LEU A 67 12.74 -2.70 30.50
CA LEU A 67 12.01 -2.80 29.25
C LEU A 67 10.61 -3.35 29.54
N PRO A 68 9.53 -2.58 29.32
CA PRO A 68 8.19 -2.99 29.76
C PRO A 68 7.66 -4.20 28.97
N LEU A 69 7.28 -5.27 29.66
CA LEU A 69 6.68 -6.46 29.04
C LEU A 69 5.14 -6.46 29.04
N SER A 70 4.50 -5.54 29.75
CA SER A 70 3.03 -5.52 29.87
C SER A 70 2.36 -4.96 28.62
N ALA A 71 1.43 -5.70 28.02
CA ALA A 71 0.60 -5.21 26.91
C ALA A 71 -0.23 -3.97 27.31
N ASN A 72 -0.63 -3.85 28.59
CA ASN A 72 -1.33 -2.67 29.11
C ASN A 72 -0.44 -1.43 29.10
N ALA A 73 0.83 -1.56 29.51
CA ALA A 73 1.78 -0.45 29.49
C ALA A 73 2.03 0.07 28.06
N TRP A 74 2.07 -0.84 27.08
CA TRP A 74 2.19 -0.48 25.67
C TRP A 74 0.86 0.00 25.06
N GLY A 75 -0.27 -0.21 25.71
CA GLY A 75 -1.59 0.07 25.16
C GLY A 75 -1.95 -0.85 23.99
N THR A 76 -1.40 -2.07 23.95
CA THR A 76 -1.70 -3.12 22.98
C THR A 76 -2.70 -4.16 23.48
N SER A 77 -2.97 -4.18 24.80
CA SER A 77 -3.95 -5.09 25.37
C SER A 77 -5.35 -4.77 24.85
N GLU A 78 -6.02 -5.83 24.40
CA GLU A 78 -7.43 -5.83 23.97
C GLU A 78 -8.35 -6.43 25.04
N THR A 79 -7.75 -6.90 26.13
CA THR A 79 -8.43 -7.50 27.27
C THR A 79 -8.23 -6.63 28.51
N GLU A 80 -8.86 -6.99 29.62
CA GLU A 80 -8.57 -6.39 30.93
C GLU A 80 -7.52 -7.22 31.70
N ASP A 81 -6.84 -8.17 31.04
CA ASP A 81 -5.87 -9.03 31.69
C ASP A 81 -4.57 -8.26 32.00
N PRO A 82 -4.23 -8.04 33.29
CA PRO A 82 -2.98 -7.39 33.65
C PRO A 82 -1.73 -8.21 33.31
N ALA A 83 -1.88 -9.53 33.10
CA ALA A 83 -0.79 -10.45 32.78
C ALA A 83 -0.53 -10.61 31.26
N GLU A 84 -1.33 -9.97 30.39
CA GLU A 84 -1.09 -10.03 28.94
C GLU A 84 0.29 -9.44 28.61
N ILE A 85 1.13 -10.24 27.98
CA ILE A 85 2.47 -9.84 27.53
C ILE A 85 2.37 -9.08 26.21
N VAL A 86 3.23 -8.08 26.06
CA VAL A 86 3.32 -7.26 24.86
C VAL A 86 3.60 -8.13 23.63
N SER A 87 2.95 -7.78 22.53
CA SER A 87 3.05 -8.44 21.24
C SER A 87 3.06 -7.38 20.13
N PRO A 88 3.36 -7.72 18.87
CA PRO A 88 3.41 -6.77 17.76
C PRO A 88 2.02 -6.34 17.27
N LYS A 89 1.09 -6.12 18.20
CA LYS A 89 -0.20 -5.46 18.00
C LYS A 89 -0.01 -3.94 17.95
N LEU A 90 -0.86 -3.25 17.20
CA LEU A 90 -0.92 -1.79 17.15
C LEU A 90 -1.28 -1.23 18.53
N THR A 91 -0.60 -0.17 18.95
CA THR A 91 -0.91 0.51 20.22
C THR A 91 -2.09 1.47 20.06
N LYS A 92 -2.81 1.74 21.16
CA LYS A 92 -3.83 2.82 21.23
C LYS A 92 -3.28 4.17 20.75
N HIS A 93 -2.03 4.46 21.11
CA HIS A 93 -1.35 5.69 20.70
C HIS A 93 -1.06 5.67 19.19
N GLY A 94 -0.52 4.58 18.64
CA GLY A 94 -0.22 4.42 17.22
C GLY A 94 -1.47 4.56 16.35
N PHE A 95 -2.59 3.99 16.78
CA PHE A 95 -3.89 4.20 16.12
C PHE A 95 -4.27 5.68 16.07
N ARG A 96 -4.13 6.41 17.19
CA ARG A 96 -4.46 7.84 17.24
C ARG A 96 -3.61 8.64 16.26
N VAL A 97 -2.30 8.41 16.20
CA VAL A 97 -1.39 9.11 15.27
C VAL A 97 -1.79 8.87 13.82
N VAL A 98 -2.05 7.61 13.44
CA VAL A 98 -2.47 7.26 12.07
C VAL A 98 -3.85 7.84 11.74
N LYS A 99 -4.77 7.90 12.70
CA LYS A 99 -6.06 8.57 12.51
C LYS A 99 -5.87 10.05 12.18
N ARG A 100 -4.94 10.74 12.85
CA ARG A 100 -4.63 12.15 12.56
C ARG A 100 -4.04 12.37 11.18
N MET A 101 -3.22 11.43 10.68
CA MET A 101 -2.79 11.43 9.27
C MET A 101 -4.00 11.39 8.32
N GLY A 102 -4.99 10.55 8.61
CA GLY A 102 -6.25 10.51 7.83
C GLY A 102 -7.04 11.82 7.90
N GLU A 103 -7.12 12.45 9.08
CA GLU A 103 -7.74 13.76 9.27
C GLU A 103 -7.03 14.84 8.44
N TYR A 104 -5.69 14.87 8.45
CA TYR A 104 -4.90 15.81 7.64
C TYR A 104 -5.09 15.60 6.14
N PHE A 105 -5.18 14.33 5.69
CA PHE A 105 -5.45 14.03 4.28
C PHE A 105 -6.80 14.58 3.84
N ARG A 106 -7.83 14.44 4.69
CA ARG A 106 -9.19 14.94 4.45
C ARG A 106 -9.24 16.46 4.43
N ASP A 107 -8.64 17.10 5.43
CA ASP A 107 -8.87 18.53 5.70
C ASP A 107 -7.92 19.46 4.94
N HIS A 108 -6.75 18.95 4.53
CA HIS A 108 -5.65 19.80 4.05
C HIS A 108 -4.94 19.29 2.81
N LEU A 109 -4.73 17.98 2.66
CA LEU A 109 -3.92 17.48 1.54
C LEU A 109 -4.72 17.22 0.26
N TYR A 110 -5.96 16.73 0.40
CA TYR A 110 -6.82 16.34 -0.71
C TYR A 110 -8.28 16.74 -0.49
N ASP A 111 -8.52 17.83 0.23
CA ASP A 111 -9.85 18.34 0.60
C ASP A 111 -10.80 18.53 -0.61
N GLU A 112 -10.30 19.10 -1.70
CA GLU A 112 -11.06 19.30 -2.93
C GLU A 112 -11.29 18.01 -3.73
N PHE A 113 -10.42 17.02 -3.58
CA PHE A 113 -10.43 15.79 -4.36
C PHE A 113 -11.22 14.64 -3.70
N LEU A 114 -11.08 14.51 -2.38
CA LEU A 114 -11.72 13.48 -1.56
C LEU A 114 -13.00 14.04 -0.93
N ASN A 115 -13.96 14.40 -1.78
CA ASN A 115 -15.26 14.95 -1.36
C ASN A 115 -16.18 13.89 -0.70
N ALA A 116 -15.80 13.37 0.47
CA ALA A 116 -16.63 12.59 1.39
C ALA A 116 -17.41 11.37 0.82
N THR A 117 -17.07 10.84 -0.37
CA THR A 117 -17.75 9.67 -0.94
C THR A 117 -17.05 8.37 -0.49
N CYS A 118 -17.72 7.61 0.40
CA CYS A 118 -17.22 6.32 0.86
C CYS A 118 -16.96 5.34 -0.31
N GLU A 119 -17.76 5.43 -1.38
CA GLU A 119 -17.80 4.49 -2.50
C GLU A 119 -16.59 4.61 -3.44
N GLU A 120 -15.92 5.75 -3.47
CA GLU A 120 -14.74 6.00 -4.29
C GLU A 120 -13.43 5.72 -3.53
N THR A 121 -13.51 5.14 -2.32
CA THR A 121 -12.35 4.76 -1.51
C THR A 121 -12.31 3.25 -1.28
N PHE A 122 -11.10 2.68 -1.28
CA PHE A 122 -10.87 1.26 -1.05
C PHE A 122 -9.60 1.06 -0.25
N ALA A 123 -9.50 -0.06 0.48
CA ALA A 123 -8.31 -0.39 1.24
C ALA A 123 -8.00 -1.89 1.22
N TYR A 124 -6.72 -2.20 1.21
CA TYR A 124 -6.15 -3.52 1.48
C TYR A 124 -5.28 -3.43 2.72
N ALA A 125 -5.24 -4.50 3.50
CA ALA A 125 -4.32 -4.63 4.60
C ALA A 125 -3.76 -6.05 4.65
N ASP A 126 -2.58 -6.20 5.25
CA ASP A 126 -2.11 -7.52 5.61
C ASP A 126 -3.07 -8.19 6.64
N ASN A 127 -3.06 -9.52 6.66
CA ASN A 127 -3.93 -10.35 7.49
C ASN A 127 -3.42 -10.45 8.94
N ASN A 128 -3.06 -9.32 9.53
CA ASN A 128 -2.70 -9.22 10.94
C ASN A 128 -3.36 -7.98 11.59
N GLN A 129 -3.30 -7.94 12.92
CA GLN A 129 -4.03 -6.94 13.69
C GLN A 129 -3.52 -5.51 13.45
N ARG A 130 -2.21 -5.31 13.39
CA ARG A 130 -1.64 -3.95 13.33
C ARG A 130 -1.91 -3.27 12.00
N ASP A 131 -1.88 -4.01 10.90
CA ASP A 131 -2.15 -3.46 9.58
C ASP A 131 -3.64 -3.22 9.37
N ASN A 132 -4.47 -4.18 9.76
CA ASN A 132 -5.92 -4.01 9.68
C ASN A 132 -6.37 -2.76 10.46
N LEU A 133 -5.92 -2.63 11.71
CA LEU A 133 -6.30 -1.49 12.54
C LEU A 133 -5.63 -0.18 12.11
N THR A 134 -4.46 -0.22 11.48
CA THR A 134 -3.85 0.98 10.85
C THR A 134 -4.74 1.49 9.72
N ALA A 135 -5.19 0.61 8.81
CA ALA A 135 -6.11 1.02 7.76
C ALA A 135 -7.43 1.56 8.35
N VAL A 136 -8.00 0.89 9.37
CA VAL A 136 -9.20 1.40 10.06
C VAL A 136 -8.95 2.77 10.70
N ALA A 137 -7.78 2.99 11.32
CA ALA A 137 -7.42 4.27 11.91
C ALA A 137 -7.41 5.38 10.87
N PHE A 138 -6.63 5.19 9.80
CA PHE A 138 -6.50 6.15 8.71
C PHE A 138 -7.86 6.46 8.09
N LEU A 139 -8.63 5.43 7.73
CA LEU A 139 -9.96 5.58 7.12
C LEU A 139 -10.97 6.25 8.06
N SER A 140 -10.87 6.03 9.37
CA SER A 140 -11.74 6.70 10.35
C SER A 140 -11.41 8.18 10.52
N GLY A 141 -10.15 8.57 10.28
CA GLY A 141 -9.73 9.96 10.19
C GLY A 141 -10.16 10.57 8.87
N LEU A 142 -9.98 9.85 7.76
CA LEU A 142 -10.29 10.32 6.42
C LEU A 142 -11.80 10.47 6.18
N TYR A 143 -12.61 9.53 6.68
CA TYR A 143 -14.06 9.48 6.48
C TYR A 143 -14.80 9.06 7.76
N PRO A 144 -14.98 9.97 8.74
CA PRO A 144 -15.53 9.62 10.05
C PRO A 144 -16.99 9.10 10.00
N SER A 145 -17.75 9.44 8.96
CA SER A 145 -19.11 8.94 8.73
C SER A 145 -19.16 7.59 8.02
N CYS A 146 -18.10 7.18 7.31
CA CYS A 146 -18.04 5.96 6.51
C CYS A 146 -17.70 4.74 7.37
N ARG A 147 -18.54 4.42 8.35
CA ARG A 147 -18.31 3.33 9.29
C ARG A 147 -18.27 1.95 8.65
N GLU A 148 -18.65 1.77 7.40
CA GLU A 148 -18.54 0.48 6.74
C GLU A 148 -17.18 0.30 6.07
N LEU A 149 -16.47 1.38 5.72
CA LEU A 149 -15.19 1.33 5.03
C LEU A 149 -14.13 0.65 5.91
N VAL A 150 -13.68 -0.52 5.48
CA VAL A 150 -12.71 -1.40 6.15
C VAL A 150 -11.81 -2.03 5.10
N PRO A 151 -10.56 -2.40 5.44
CA PRO A 151 -9.66 -3.04 4.49
C PRO A 151 -10.09 -4.47 4.18
N ILE A 152 -9.77 -4.93 2.96
CA ILE A 152 -9.77 -6.35 2.63
C ILE A 152 -8.44 -6.97 3.08
N THR A 153 -8.52 -8.09 3.80
CA THR A 153 -7.35 -8.90 4.20
C THR A 153 -7.35 -10.32 3.62
N LYS A 154 -8.39 -10.69 2.88
CA LYS A 154 -8.47 -11.99 2.22
C LYS A 154 -7.62 -11.97 0.96
N GLU A 155 -6.82 -13.02 0.75
CA GLU A 155 -5.98 -13.20 -0.44
C GLU A 155 -4.95 -12.06 -0.65
N THR A 156 -4.62 -11.32 0.40
CA THR A 156 -3.64 -10.22 0.36
C THR A 156 -2.23 -10.64 0.75
N GLN A 157 -2.01 -11.89 1.18
CA GLN A 157 -0.71 -12.36 1.66
C GLN A 157 0.43 -12.09 0.66
N LEU A 158 0.22 -12.37 -0.63
CA LEU A 158 1.23 -12.12 -1.67
C LEU A 158 1.48 -10.62 -1.94
N LEU A 159 0.62 -9.71 -1.46
CA LEU A 159 0.89 -8.26 -1.52
C LEU A 159 1.86 -7.81 -0.43
N PHE A 160 1.90 -8.47 0.72
CA PHE A 160 2.56 -7.94 1.92
C PHE A 160 3.62 -8.87 2.50
N GLU A 161 3.38 -10.18 2.49
CA GLU A 161 4.13 -11.20 3.22
C GLU A 161 4.71 -12.28 2.30
N GLN A 162 5.01 -11.93 1.04
CA GLN A 162 5.52 -12.89 0.05
C GLN A 162 6.83 -13.57 0.48
N GLY A 163 7.67 -12.90 1.28
CA GLY A 163 8.89 -13.50 1.84
C GLY A 163 8.66 -14.52 2.95
N GLN A 164 7.49 -14.50 3.59
CA GLN A 164 7.07 -15.47 4.61
C GLN A 164 6.27 -16.63 4.03
N ASP A 165 5.81 -16.53 2.78
CA ASP A 165 4.95 -17.53 2.16
C ASP A 165 5.76 -18.77 1.74
N PRO A 166 5.58 -19.93 2.40
CA PRO A 166 6.31 -21.15 2.06
C PRO A 166 5.89 -21.75 0.71
N THR A 167 4.79 -21.26 0.12
CA THR A 167 4.30 -21.68 -1.20
C THR A 167 4.79 -20.76 -2.32
N ALA A 168 5.41 -19.63 -1.99
CA ALA A 168 5.95 -18.73 -2.99
C ALA A 168 7.12 -19.40 -3.73
N ASN A 169 7.04 -19.43 -5.06
CA ASN A 169 8.14 -19.87 -5.93
C ASN A 169 9.33 -18.88 -5.95
N CYS A 170 9.28 -17.84 -5.12
CA CYS A 170 10.23 -16.75 -5.09
C CYS A 170 11.34 -17.04 -4.10
N PRO A 171 12.60 -17.12 -4.57
CA PRO A 171 13.71 -17.38 -3.67
C PRO A 171 13.98 -16.17 -2.79
N VAL A 172 14.17 -16.44 -1.50
CA VAL A 172 14.91 -15.56 -0.58
C VAL A 172 16.33 -15.39 -1.11
N CYS A 173 16.94 -14.23 -0.84
CA CYS A 173 18.34 -13.96 -1.14
C CYS A 173 19.24 -15.07 -0.57
N SER A 174 20.10 -15.63 -1.41
CA SER A 174 20.95 -16.76 -1.03
C SER A 174 22.12 -16.32 -0.17
N LYS A 175 22.69 -17.26 0.60
CA LYS A 175 23.90 -17.00 1.40
C LYS A 175 25.02 -16.37 0.57
N ALA A 176 25.32 -16.92 -0.61
CA ALA A 176 26.39 -16.40 -1.46
C ALA A 176 26.17 -14.94 -1.94
N VAL A 177 24.90 -14.55 -2.16
CA VAL A 177 24.58 -13.16 -2.51
C VAL A 177 24.77 -12.25 -1.31
N TYR A 178 24.27 -12.68 -0.14
CA TYR A 178 24.50 -11.98 1.13
C TYR A 178 25.99 -11.81 1.43
N GLU A 179 26.81 -12.84 1.20
CA GLU A 179 28.28 -12.76 1.35
C GLU A 179 28.91 -11.75 0.38
N GLY A 180 28.34 -11.60 -0.81
CA GLY A 180 28.72 -10.56 -1.77
C GLY A 180 28.33 -9.15 -1.31
N ILE A 181 27.17 -9.00 -0.67
CA ILE A 181 26.68 -7.72 -0.13
C ILE A 181 27.51 -7.29 1.09
N THR A 182 27.69 -8.19 2.06
CA THR A 182 28.43 -7.88 3.29
C THR A 182 29.94 -7.92 3.11
N GLY A 183 30.43 -8.50 2.00
CA GLY A 183 31.85 -8.73 1.76
C GLY A 183 32.47 -9.80 2.66
N SER A 184 31.67 -10.56 3.42
CA SER A 184 32.13 -11.62 4.31
C SER A 184 31.07 -12.70 4.55
N ASN A 185 31.41 -13.77 5.28
CA ASN A 185 30.45 -14.81 5.67
C ASN A 185 29.56 -14.43 6.87
N ASP A 186 29.74 -13.20 7.38
CA ASP A 186 29.06 -12.58 8.51
C ASP A 186 28.75 -11.10 8.21
N THR A 187 28.31 -10.36 9.22
CA THR A 187 27.95 -8.94 9.15
C THR A 187 29.06 -8.00 9.65
N ARG A 188 30.30 -8.48 9.85
CA ARG A 188 31.35 -7.69 10.53
C ARG A 188 31.71 -6.38 9.85
N PHE A 189 31.64 -6.31 8.52
CA PHE A 189 31.95 -5.10 7.75
C PHE A 189 30.77 -4.12 7.75
N VAL A 190 29.53 -4.64 7.79
CA VAL A 190 28.33 -3.81 8.00
C VAL A 190 28.39 -3.17 9.39
N LEU A 191 28.77 -3.95 10.41
CA LEU A 191 28.93 -3.46 11.79
C LEU A 191 30.00 -2.38 11.97
N GLN A 192 30.95 -2.23 11.04
CA GLN A 192 31.96 -1.17 11.13
C GLN A 192 31.34 0.24 11.01
N GLU A 193 30.24 0.37 10.26
CA GLU A 193 29.57 1.66 10.01
C GLU A 193 28.69 2.14 11.17
N ILE A 194 28.36 1.23 12.09
CA ILE A 194 27.47 1.44 13.23
C ILE A 194 28.09 0.98 14.56
N ARG A 195 29.43 0.84 14.61
CA ARG A 195 30.12 0.23 15.75
C ARG A 195 29.90 1.03 17.04
N GLU A 196 29.86 2.36 16.96
CA GLU A 196 29.68 3.23 18.11
C GLU A 196 28.27 3.08 18.67
N GLU A 197 27.25 3.10 17.80
CA GLU A 197 25.85 2.92 18.15
C GLU A 197 25.63 1.53 18.79
N VAL A 198 26.23 0.47 18.24
CA VAL A 198 26.17 -0.88 18.83
C VAL A 198 26.85 -0.93 20.19
N ALA A 199 28.00 -0.28 20.36
CA ALA A 199 28.71 -0.22 21.64
C ALA A 199 27.90 0.50 22.72
N GLU A 200 27.17 1.54 22.36
CA GLU A 200 26.29 2.25 23.29
C GLU A 200 25.07 1.42 23.71
N VAL A 201 24.45 0.68 22.78
CA VAL A 201 23.39 -0.27 23.13
C VAL A 201 23.96 -1.36 24.04
N ASN A 202 25.17 -1.86 23.76
CA ASN A 202 25.85 -2.83 24.61
C ASN A 202 26.07 -2.32 26.04
N GLU A 203 26.55 -1.08 26.19
CA GLU A 203 26.75 -0.42 27.49
C GLU A 203 25.42 -0.24 28.24
N LEU A 204 24.38 0.22 27.55
CA LEU A 204 23.05 0.40 28.12
C LEU A 204 22.49 -0.92 28.69
N LEU A 205 22.61 -2.00 27.93
CA LEU A 205 22.15 -3.32 28.34
C LEU A 205 23.03 -3.94 29.43
N GLN A 206 24.29 -3.49 29.56
CA GLN A 206 25.37 -4.21 30.26
C GLN A 206 25.42 -5.68 29.82
N CYS A 207 25.19 -5.92 28.53
CA CYS A 207 25.03 -7.26 27.96
C CYS A 207 26.31 -8.08 28.12
N CYS A 208 26.27 -9.41 28.25
CA CYS A 208 25.16 -10.37 28.19
C CYS A 208 25.37 -11.54 29.20
N ALA A 209 24.39 -12.43 29.33
CA ALA A 209 24.57 -13.73 29.97
C ALA A 209 25.44 -14.66 29.10
N ALA A 210 26.26 -15.51 29.72
CA ALA A 210 27.19 -16.40 29.01
C ALA A 210 26.51 -17.35 28.01
N SER A 211 25.25 -17.72 28.25
CA SER A 211 24.46 -18.57 27.35
C SER A 211 24.24 -17.93 25.96
N VAL A 212 24.23 -16.60 25.86
CA VAL A 212 24.02 -15.89 24.58
C VAL A 212 25.23 -16.05 23.66
N CYS A 213 26.45 -16.05 24.21
CA CYS A 213 27.68 -16.23 23.44
C CYS A 213 28.10 -17.69 23.29
N SER A 214 27.35 -18.63 23.89
CA SER A 214 27.67 -20.06 23.81
C SER A 214 27.33 -20.58 22.40
N VAL A 215 28.26 -21.30 21.79
CA VAL A 215 28.02 -22.01 20.53
C VAL A 215 27.45 -23.38 20.87
N ASP A 216 26.35 -23.81 20.25
CA ASP A 216 25.78 -25.15 20.48
C ASP A 216 26.87 -26.23 20.32
N GLU A 217 26.98 -27.10 21.33
CA GLU A 217 28.10 -28.02 21.60
C GLU A 217 28.35 -29.13 20.54
N GLU A 218 27.78 -29.07 19.34
CA GLU A 218 27.97 -30.11 18.31
C GLU A 218 29.25 -29.92 17.46
N SER A 219 30.00 -28.83 17.66
CA SER A 219 31.23 -28.61 16.91
C SER A 219 32.34 -27.99 17.76
N GLN A 220 32.92 -28.78 18.67
CA GLN A 220 34.32 -28.56 19.01
C GLN A 220 35.03 -29.79 19.57
N SER A 221 36.04 -30.24 18.83
CA SER A 221 37.22 -30.89 19.38
C SER A 221 37.79 -30.00 20.48
N SER A 222 38.00 -30.62 21.63
CA SER A 222 38.60 -30.05 22.83
C SER A 222 40.01 -29.49 22.56
N ASP A 223 40.11 -28.19 22.30
CA ASP A 223 41.26 -27.40 22.74
C ASP A 223 40.95 -25.89 22.67
N SER A 224 40.60 -25.29 23.81
CA SER A 224 40.98 -23.89 24.09
C SER A 224 40.77 -23.61 25.57
N SER A 225 41.89 -23.62 26.29
CA SER A 225 42.05 -22.90 27.54
C SER A 225 42.31 -21.43 27.23
N GLU A 226 41.83 -20.56 28.12
CA GLU A 226 42.16 -19.13 28.26
C GLU A 226 41.55 -18.12 27.27
N ASN A 227 40.31 -17.71 27.55
CA ASN A 227 40.01 -16.33 27.97
C ASN A 227 38.56 -16.23 28.41
N SER A 228 38.30 -15.85 29.68
CA SER A 228 36.96 -15.40 30.07
C SER A 228 36.73 -14.00 29.49
N ALA A 229 36.61 -13.90 28.17
CA ALA A 229 36.04 -12.72 27.56
C ALA A 229 34.63 -12.57 28.15
N THR A 230 34.34 -11.43 28.76
CA THR A 230 32.99 -11.09 29.19
C THR A 230 32.08 -11.19 27.96
N CYS A 231 31.08 -12.07 28.02
CA CYS A 231 30.09 -12.19 26.96
C CYS A 231 29.35 -10.85 26.83
N ASP A 232 29.36 -10.26 25.64
CA ASP A 232 28.73 -8.99 25.29
C ASP A 232 28.09 -9.08 23.89
N LEU A 233 27.45 -8.02 23.40
CA LEU A 233 26.82 -8.04 22.08
C LEU A 233 27.80 -8.35 20.94
N PHE A 234 29.06 -7.95 21.05
CA PHE A 234 30.10 -8.24 20.05
C PHE A 234 30.63 -9.68 20.15
N GLY A 235 30.40 -10.36 21.27
CA GLY A 235 30.73 -11.77 21.50
C GLY A 235 29.69 -12.76 21.00
N ILE A 236 28.54 -12.30 20.46
CA ILE A 236 27.49 -13.19 19.93
C ILE A 236 28.00 -13.91 18.67
N PRO A 237 28.03 -15.26 18.64
CA PRO A 237 28.49 -16.00 17.49
C PRO A 237 27.55 -15.78 16.29
N THR A 238 28.13 -15.69 15.10
CA THR A 238 27.34 -15.57 13.87
C THR A 238 26.84 -16.94 13.41
N GLN A 239 25.53 -17.09 13.28
CA GLN A 239 24.87 -18.28 12.77
C GLN A 239 24.00 -17.92 11.56
N TRP A 240 24.21 -18.58 10.42
CA TRP A 240 23.35 -18.43 9.25
C TRP A 240 22.01 -19.14 9.48
N ASN A 241 20.92 -18.39 9.35
CA ASN A 241 19.54 -18.88 9.44
C ASN A 241 18.84 -18.87 8.07
N GLY A 242 19.24 -17.97 7.16
CA GLY A 242 18.70 -17.90 5.80
C GLY A 242 17.23 -17.49 5.70
N ALA A 243 16.63 -17.02 6.79
CA ALA A 243 15.31 -16.41 6.78
C ALA A 243 15.38 -15.02 6.13
N PHE A 244 14.30 -14.61 5.45
CA PHE A 244 14.27 -13.34 4.71
C PHE A 244 14.45 -12.10 5.61
N TYR A 245 13.95 -12.15 6.85
CA TYR A 245 14.01 -11.04 7.82
C TYR A 245 15.18 -11.15 8.81
N LEU A 246 15.72 -12.35 8.97
CA LEU A 246 16.77 -12.67 9.94
C LEU A 246 17.75 -13.65 9.29
N PRO A 247 18.55 -13.20 8.31
CA PRO A 247 19.47 -14.06 7.58
C PRO A 247 20.57 -14.63 8.48
N TRP A 248 21.01 -13.86 9.48
CA TRP A 248 21.91 -14.32 10.54
C TRP A 248 21.30 -14.08 11.91
N LYS A 249 21.67 -14.94 12.87
CA LYS A 249 21.63 -14.67 14.30
C LYS A 249 23.05 -14.28 14.71
N ASP A 250 23.26 -13.03 15.11
CA ASP A 250 24.57 -12.40 15.29
C ASP A 250 24.47 -11.09 16.11
N THR A 251 25.57 -10.34 16.21
CA THR A 251 25.60 -9.01 16.83
C THR A 251 24.61 -8.03 16.21
N LEU A 252 24.52 -7.96 14.87
CA LEU A 252 23.66 -6.98 14.19
C LEU A 252 22.19 -7.23 14.53
N SER A 253 21.73 -8.47 14.35
CA SER A 253 20.34 -8.85 14.64
C SER A 253 19.99 -8.75 16.13
N GLY A 254 20.90 -9.13 17.02
CA GLY A 254 20.71 -8.97 18.46
C GLY A 254 20.57 -7.49 18.87
N THR A 255 21.36 -6.61 18.25
CA THR A 255 21.31 -5.17 18.56
C THR A 255 20.12 -4.47 17.90
N ASP A 256 19.77 -4.85 16.66
CA ASP A 256 18.58 -4.38 15.93
C ASP A 256 17.32 -4.53 16.78
N TYR A 257 17.13 -5.70 17.40
CA TYR A 257 15.99 -5.96 18.27
C TYR A 257 15.81 -4.90 19.37
N PHE A 258 16.88 -4.56 20.09
CA PHE A 258 16.82 -3.55 21.15
C PHE A 258 16.73 -2.12 20.60
N SER A 259 17.35 -1.86 19.45
CA SER A 259 17.24 -0.58 18.75
C SER A 259 15.79 -0.29 18.36
N GLU A 260 15.10 -1.23 17.71
CA GLU A 260 13.69 -1.06 17.34
C GLU A 260 12.79 -1.01 18.59
N TRP A 261 13.07 -1.83 19.61
CA TRP A 261 12.33 -1.78 20.88
C TRP A 261 12.34 -0.38 21.49
N LEU A 262 13.52 0.22 21.64
CA LEU A 262 13.69 1.56 22.20
C LEU A 262 13.01 2.62 21.34
N LEU A 263 13.14 2.51 20.01
CA LEU A 263 12.47 3.40 19.07
C LEU A 263 10.95 3.33 19.25
N LEU A 264 10.33 2.15 19.18
CA LEU A 264 8.89 1.99 19.32
C LEU A 264 8.39 2.43 20.70
N GLN A 265 9.11 2.10 21.78
CA GLN A 265 8.79 2.57 23.13
C GLN A 265 8.77 4.11 23.18
N SER A 266 9.78 4.75 22.57
CA SER A 266 9.86 6.20 22.53
C SER A 266 8.75 6.85 21.70
N LEU A 267 8.41 6.27 20.55
CA LEU A 267 7.33 6.78 19.71
C LEU A 267 5.94 6.51 20.30
N ASN A 268 5.82 5.59 21.26
CA ASN A 268 4.57 5.30 21.96
C ASN A 268 4.29 6.24 23.15
N ASN A 269 5.04 7.34 23.28
CA ASN A 269 5.05 8.24 24.43
C ASN A 269 5.31 7.56 25.79
N MET A 270 6.08 6.46 25.79
CA MET A 270 6.42 5.80 27.03
C MET A 270 7.58 6.51 27.72
N SER A 271 7.73 6.24 29.02
CA SER A 271 8.90 6.65 29.78
C SER A 271 10.16 6.03 29.17
N LEU A 272 11.20 6.84 29.03
CA LEU A 272 12.48 6.43 28.48
C LEU A 272 13.44 6.03 29.61
N PRO A 273 14.41 5.14 29.34
CA PRO A 273 15.52 4.93 30.28
C PRO A 273 16.17 6.26 30.64
N SER A 274 16.44 6.50 31.92
CA SER A 274 16.93 7.80 32.42
C SER A 274 18.27 8.25 31.83
N GLN A 275 19.01 7.31 31.23
CA GLN A 275 20.31 7.53 30.60
C GLN A 275 20.18 7.98 29.13
N LEU A 276 18.99 7.91 28.54
CA LEU A 276 18.74 8.20 27.13
C LEU A 276 17.77 9.38 26.97
N SER A 277 18.15 10.34 26.12
CA SER A 277 17.21 11.32 25.58
C SER A 277 16.45 10.74 24.39
N PHE A 278 15.37 11.41 23.97
CA PHE A 278 14.63 11.00 22.78
C PHE A 278 15.50 11.10 21.53
N GLU A 279 16.25 12.18 21.37
CA GLU A 279 17.20 12.39 20.27
C GLU A 279 18.26 11.29 20.22
N LYS A 280 18.70 10.80 21.39
CA LYS A 280 19.66 9.71 21.46
C LYS A 280 19.08 8.40 20.95
N ILE A 281 17.83 8.09 21.31
CA ILE A 281 17.12 6.92 20.78
C ILE A 281 16.95 7.02 19.26
N LEU A 282 16.61 8.20 18.74
CA LEU A 282 16.54 8.43 17.29
C LEU A 282 17.91 8.18 16.63
N SER A 283 19.00 8.64 17.24
CA SER A 283 20.35 8.33 16.73
C SER A 283 20.65 6.83 16.70
N LEU A 284 20.25 6.08 17.73
CA LEU A 284 20.48 4.63 17.82
C LEU A 284 19.64 3.83 16.80
N ALA A 285 18.51 4.38 16.35
CA ALA A 285 17.64 3.75 15.34
C ALA A 285 18.36 3.44 14.00
N LYS A 286 19.51 4.08 13.75
CA LYS A 286 20.40 3.77 12.61
C LYS A 286 20.82 2.29 12.56
N ILE A 287 20.89 1.60 13.71
CA ILE A 287 21.16 0.16 13.75
C ILE A 287 20.04 -0.61 13.06
N HIS A 288 18.78 -0.28 13.41
CA HIS A 288 17.62 -0.90 12.80
C HIS A 288 17.56 -0.63 11.30
N GLU A 289 17.80 0.61 10.88
CA GLU A 289 17.87 0.94 9.45
C GLU A 289 18.94 0.17 8.70
N THR A 290 20.12 0.03 9.29
CA THR A 290 21.23 -0.74 8.71
C THR A 290 20.83 -2.21 8.51
N HIS A 291 20.16 -2.80 9.49
CA HIS A 291 19.60 -4.15 9.37
C HIS A 291 18.55 -4.21 8.26
N MET A 292 17.60 -3.26 8.25
CA MET A 292 16.51 -3.22 7.28
C MET A 292 17.00 -3.03 5.83
N ASP A 293 17.97 -2.16 5.58
CA ASP A 293 18.59 -1.98 4.26
C ASP A 293 19.28 -3.28 3.80
N LEU A 294 19.98 -3.98 4.70
CA LEU A 294 20.63 -5.27 4.40
C LEU A 294 19.59 -6.35 4.01
N ILE A 295 18.51 -6.48 4.76
CA ILE A 295 17.51 -7.54 4.50
C ILE A 295 16.55 -7.19 3.35
N THR A 296 16.36 -5.90 3.06
CA THR A 296 15.50 -5.45 1.96
C THR A 296 16.24 -5.24 0.64
N ASN A 297 17.50 -5.68 0.52
CA ASN A 297 18.34 -5.62 -0.69
C ASN A 297 17.62 -5.87 -2.04
N GLU A 298 18.25 -5.52 -3.16
CA GLU A 298 17.59 -5.57 -4.47
C GLU A 298 17.04 -6.96 -4.85
N VAL A 299 17.69 -8.03 -4.39
CA VAL A 299 17.25 -9.41 -4.67
C VAL A 299 15.95 -9.72 -3.92
N ASN A 300 15.90 -9.45 -2.62
CA ASN A 300 14.68 -9.64 -1.83
C ASN A 300 13.56 -8.70 -2.30
N SER A 301 13.89 -7.46 -2.65
CA SER A 301 12.94 -6.51 -3.23
C SER A 301 12.33 -7.03 -4.54
N ALA A 302 13.14 -7.56 -5.45
CA ALA A 302 12.69 -8.16 -6.70
C ALA A 302 11.83 -9.41 -6.49
N SER A 303 12.12 -10.20 -5.46
CA SER A 303 11.35 -11.40 -5.12
C SER A 303 10.03 -11.08 -4.42
N PHE A 304 9.98 -10.10 -3.50
CA PHE A 304 8.87 -9.94 -2.56
C PHE A 304 8.07 -8.64 -2.74
N GLY A 305 8.62 -7.64 -3.43
CA GLY A 305 7.88 -6.42 -3.77
C GLY A 305 7.09 -6.51 -5.08
N ALA A 306 7.29 -7.58 -5.85
CA ALA A 306 6.85 -7.63 -7.25
C ALA A 306 5.33 -7.64 -7.40
N THR A 307 4.63 -8.46 -6.63
CA THR A 307 3.17 -8.55 -6.67
C THR A 307 2.51 -7.23 -6.24
N LEU A 308 3.01 -6.61 -5.16
CA LEU A 308 2.50 -5.32 -4.67
C LEU A 308 2.62 -4.22 -5.72
N LEU A 309 3.81 -4.06 -6.31
CA LEU A 309 4.06 -3.02 -7.30
C LEU A 309 3.29 -3.29 -8.61
N ALA A 310 3.13 -4.56 -9.01
CA ALA A 310 2.24 -4.93 -10.10
C ALA A 310 0.78 -4.55 -9.82
N HIS A 311 0.29 -4.86 -8.62
CA HIS A 311 -1.09 -4.56 -8.22
C HIS A 311 -1.36 -3.05 -8.17
N LEU A 312 -0.43 -2.26 -7.65
CA LEU A 312 -0.49 -0.80 -7.66
C LEU A 312 -0.58 -0.26 -9.10
N THR A 313 0.31 -0.74 -9.98
CA THR A 313 0.35 -0.29 -11.38
C THR A 313 -0.91 -0.69 -12.15
N ALA A 314 -1.40 -1.91 -11.92
CA ALA A 314 -2.67 -2.39 -12.46
C ALA A 314 -3.84 -1.54 -11.99
N SER A 315 -3.80 -1.05 -10.75
CA SER A 315 -4.85 -0.19 -10.18
C SER A 315 -4.92 1.16 -10.90
N PHE A 316 -3.77 1.76 -11.21
CA PHE A 316 -3.73 2.94 -12.07
C PHE A 316 -4.18 2.66 -13.49
N GLU A 317 -3.76 1.54 -14.09
CA GLU A 317 -4.23 1.17 -15.44
C GLU A 317 -5.75 1.03 -15.47
N GLN A 318 -6.34 0.37 -14.46
CA GLN A 318 -7.79 0.25 -14.32
C GLN A 318 -8.47 1.62 -14.24
N ASN A 319 -7.89 2.57 -13.51
CA ASN A 319 -8.41 3.94 -13.44
C ASN A 319 -8.23 4.67 -14.78
N VAL A 320 -7.09 4.57 -15.45
CA VAL A 320 -6.88 5.16 -16.78
C VAL A 320 -7.92 4.65 -17.79
N MET A 321 -8.14 3.34 -17.82
CA MET A 321 -9.08 2.71 -18.74
C MET A 321 -10.56 2.93 -18.37
N GLN A 322 -10.84 3.37 -17.14
CA GLN A 322 -12.20 3.52 -16.59
C GLN A 322 -13.08 2.27 -16.77
N LYS A 323 -12.46 1.08 -16.75
CA LYS A 323 -13.13 -0.22 -16.83
C LYS A 323 -12.34 -1.25 -16.04
N PRO A 324 -12.97 -2.32 -15.53
CA PRO A 324 -12.26 -3.36 -14.80
C PRO A 324 -11.13 -3.95 -15.64
N LEU A 325 -9.94 -4.04 -15.05
CA LEU A 325 -8.80 -4.66 -15.72
C LEU A 325 -8.95 -6.19 -15.63
N PRO A 326 -8.89 -6.93 -16.75
CA PRO A 326 -9.00 -8.38 -16.70
C PRO A 326 -7.76 -8.98 -16.02
N VAL A 327 -7.96 -9.60 -14.87
CA VAL A 327 -6.96 -10.42 -14.17
C VAL A 327 -7.28 -11.90 -14.34
N ALA A 328 -6.26 -12.75 -14.25
CA ALA A 328 -6.46 -14.19 -14.30
C ALA A 328 -7.31 -14.65 -13.10
N LYS A 329 -8.15 -15.67 -13.32
CA LYS A 329 -8.88 -16.33 -12.24
C LYS A 329 -7.89 -17.19 -11.44
N GLY A 330 -8.08 -17.28 -10.13
CA GLY A 330 -7.27 -18.15 -9.27
C GLY A 330 -7.30 -17.69 -7.83
N GLU A 331 -6.39 -18.24 -7.02
CA GLU A 331 -6.10 -17.72 -5.69
C GLU A 331 -5.06 -16.61 -5.78
N GLY A 332 -5.18 -15.60 -4.91
CA GLY A 332 -4.25 -14.48 -4.82
C GLY A 332 -4.92 -13.13 -5.02
N PRO A 333 -4.14 -12.04 -4.99
CA PRO A 333 -4.70 -10.70 -4.97
C PRO A 333 -5.39 -10.36 -6.29
N HIS A 334 -6.59 -9.78 -6.18
CA HIS A 334 -7.38 -9.26 -7.30
C HIS A 334 -7.63 -7.77 -7.11
N LEU A 335 -7.88 -7.05 -8.21
CA LEU A 335 -8.39 -5.68 -8.17
C LEU A 335 -9.88 -5.70 -7.84
N LEU A 336 -10.20 -5.46 -6.57
CA LEU A 336 -11.57 -5.48 -6.04
C LEU A 336 -12.20 -4.09 -6.02
N GLN A 337 -11.36 -3.05 -6.10
CA GLN A 337 -11.80 -1.67 -6.19
C GLN A 337 -12.47 -1.36 -7.53
N SER A 338 -13.40 -0.41 -7.52
CA SER A 338 -14.02 0.12 -8.74
C SER A 338 -12.99 0.84 -9.63
N PRO A 339 -13.16 0.86 -10.98
CA PRO A 339 -12.38 1.72 -11.87
C PRO A 339 -12.49 3.22 -11.56
N ALA A 340 -13.57 3.64 -10.91
CA ALA A 340 -13.78 5.01 -10.45
C ALA A 340 -13.13 5.30 -9.07
N ASN A 341 -12.40 4.34 -8.49
CA ASN A 341 -11.74 4.54 -7.20
C ASN A 341 -10.76 5.72 -7.28
N ARG A 342 -10.91 6.65 -6.34
CA ARG A 342 -10.10 7.86 -6.19
C ARG A 342 -9.01 7.71 -5.13
N LEU A 343 -9.26 6.91 -4.09
CA LEU A 343 -8.24 6.62 -3.07
C LEU A 343 -8.13 5.13 -2.80
N LEU A 344 -6.93 4.60 -2.94
CA LEU A 344 -6.59 3.23 -2.60
C LEU A 344 -5.52 3.20 -1.52
N TYR A 345 -5.85 2.63 -0.36
CA TYR A 345 -4.94 2.56 0.78
C TYR A 345 -4.43 1.14 1.00
N TYR A 346 -3.11 0.96 1.13
CA TYR A 346 -2.47 -0.28 1.54
C TYR A 346 -1.86 -0.09 2.93
N ALA A 347 -2.37 -0.81 3.94
CA ALA A 347 -1.70 -0.95 5.24
C ALA A 347 -0.74 -2.14 5.18
N ALA A 348 0.54 -1.85 5.32
CA ALA A 348 1.65 -2.75 5.08
C ALA A 348 2.77 -2.54 6.11
N HIS A 349 3.93 -3.12 5.83
CA HIS A 349 5.12 -3.03 6.67
C HIS A 349 6.15 -2.05 6.10
N ASP A 350 7.13 -1.70 6.93
CA ASP A 350 8.35 -0.99 6.52
C ASP A 350 9.05 -1.68 5.35
N ILE A 351 9.20 -3.01 5.40
CA ILE A 351 9.81 -3.79 4.32
C ILE A 351 9.11 -3.58 2.98
N ASN A 352 7.79 -3.41 2.94
CA ASN A 352 7.07 -3.21 1.68
C ASN A 352 7.39 -1.85 1.05
N LEU A 353 7.52 -0.81 1.89
CA LEU A 353 7.96 0.51 1.44
C LEU A 353 9.41 0.46 0.93
N LEU A 354 10.28 -0.28 1.62
CA LEU A 354 11.68 -0.48 1.20
C LEU A 354 11.81 -1.32 -0.07
N TYR A 355 10.96 -2.33 -0.27
CA TYR A 355 10.92 -3.06 -1.54
C TYR A 355 10.54 -2.15 -2.70
N VAL A 356 9.49 -1.34 -2.53
CA VAL A 356 9.10 -0.36 -3.56
C VAL A 356 10.18 0.69 -3.76
N ARG A 357 10.84 1.15 -2.68
CA ARG A 357 12.00 2.03 -2.75
C ARG A 357 13.09 1.43 -3.63
N ASN A 358 13.50 0.20 -3.40
CA ASN A 358 14.60 -0.41 -4.13
C ASN A 358 14.23 -0.72 -5.57
N LEU A 359 13.01 -1.20 -5.83
CA LEU A 359 12.51 -1.46 -7.19
C LEU A 359 12.44 -0.20 -8.06
N LEU A 360 12.05 0.93 -7.46
CA LEU A 360 11.93 2.21 -8.17
C LEU A 360 13.12 3.15 -7.96
N ARG A 361 14.12 2.72 -7.19
CA ARG A 361 15.33 3.48 -6.79
C ARG A 361 14.99 4.83 -6.15
N LEU A 362 14.00 4.82 -5.26
CA LEU A 362 13.52 6.01 -4.58
C LEU A 362 14.51 6.48 -3.52
N GLN A 363 14.57 7.78 -3.28
CA GLN A 363 15.35 8.41 -2.21
C GLN A 363 14.51 9.55 -1.61
N TRP A 364 14.64 9.76 -0.30
CA TRP A 364 13.92 10.78 0.45
C TRP A 364 14.61 11.05 1.79
N TYR A 365 14.41 12.27 2.27
CA TYR A 365 14.81 12.74 3.59
C TYR A 365 13.59 13.41 4.19
N THR A 366 13.29 13.13 5.45
CA THR A 366 12.20 13.80 6.16
C THR A 366 12.70 14.40 7.46
N LYS A 367 12.07 15.49 7.88
CA LYS A 367 12.42 16.23 9.09
C LYS A 367 12.48 15.31 10.32
N GLY A 368 13.65 15.26 10.95
CA GLY A 368 13.88 14.54 12.21
C GLY A 368 14.13 13.04 12.06
N TRP A 369 14.05 12.50 10.85
CA TRP A 369 14.27 11.08 10.59
C TRP A 369 15.56 10.84 9.83
N HIS A 370 16.08 9.62 9.95
CA HIS A 370 17.21 9.22 9.12
C HIS A 370 16.80 9.05 7.65
N PRO A 371 17.77 9.08 6.73
CA PRO A 371 17.49 8.98 5.30
C PRO A 371 16.76 7.69 4.96
N HIS A 372 15.75 7.76 4.11
CA HIS A 372 15.04 6.59 3.57
C HIS A 372 14.30 5.73 4.60
N GLN A 373 14.16 6.17 5.84
CA GLN A 373 13.54 5.39 6.90
C GLN A 373 12.01 5.38 6.75
N PRO A 374 11.35 4.22 6.61
CA PRO A 374 9.91 4.10 6.75
C PRO A 374 9.55 4.06 8.24
N VAL A 375 9.03 5.17 8.76
CA VAL A 375 8.64 5.31 10.19
C VAL A 375 7.19 4.91 10.42
N PRO A 376 6.74 4.62 11.66
CA PRO A 376 5.38 4.17 11.91
C PRO A 376 4.32 5.15 11.35
N GLY A 377 3.38 4.66 10.55
CA GLY A 377 2.36 5.48 9.88
C GLY A 377 2.85 6.32 8.70
N SER A 378 4.14 6.23 8.32
CA SER A 378 4.65 6.90 7.10
C SER A 378 4.11 6.25 5.83
N MET A 379 4.19 7.00 4.72
CA MET A 379 3.46 6.70 3.50
C MET A 379 4.26 7.04 2.25
N LEU A 380 4.32 6.10 1.29
CA LEU A 380 4.56 6.41 -0.12
C LEU A 380 3.21 6.74 -0.77
N VAL A 381 3.08 7.94 -1.32
CA VAL A 381 1.84 8.45 -1.93
C VAL A 381 2.05 8.66 -3.42
N PHE A 382 1.43 7.80 -4.22
CA PHE A 382 1.44 7.87 -5.68
C PHE A 382 0.18 8.59 -6.14
N GLU A 383 0.34 9.64 -6.94
CA GLU A 383 -0.75 10.38 -7.54
C GLU A 383 -0.78 10.16 -9.04
N LEU A 384 -1.88 9.65 -9.56
CA LEU A 384 -2.16 9.60 -10.99
C LEU A 384 -2.88 10.88 -11.41
N HIS A 385 -2.29 11.58 -12.36
CA HIS A 385 -2.81 12.82 -12.93
C HIS A 385 -3.08 12.65 -14.42
N ALA A 386 -3.99 13.48 -14.94
CA ALA A 386 -4.28 13.56 -16.36
C ALA A 386 -4.25 15.01 -16.83
N LYS A 387 -3.51 15.30 -17.90
CA LYS A 387 -3.57 16.60 -18.58
C LYS A 387 -4.97 16.80 -19.19
N PRO A 388 -5.48 18.04 -19.31
CA PRO A 388 -6.69 18.32 -20.07
C PRO A 388 -6.60 17.68 -21.45
N ALA A 389 -7.65 16.96 -21.87
CA ALA A 389 -7.73 16.54 -23.26
C ALA A 389 -7.69 17.81 -24.12
N LYS A 390 -6.91 17.82 -25.21
CA LYS A 390 -6.94 18.93 -26.17
C LYS A 390 -8.37 19.03 -26.72
N GLY A 391 -9.21 19.86 -26.12
CA GLY A 391 -10.43 20.34 -26.74
C GLY A 391 -10.03 21.21 -27.93
N ASP A 392 -10.77 21.09 -29.04
CA ASP A 392 -10.62 21.94 -30.22
C ASP A 392 -10.29 23.37 -29.79
N GLU A 393 -9.05 23.79 -30.07
CA GLU A 393 -8.68 25.20 -29.98
C GLU A 393 -9.65 25.95 -30.88
N GLN A 394 -10.65 26.57 -30.26
CA GLN A 394 -11.42 27.61 -30.88
C GLN A 394 -10.45 28.77 -31.08
N LYS A 395 -9.77 28.74 -32.24
CA LYS A 395 -8.80 29.74 -32.68
C LYS A 395 -9.45 31.11 -32.60
N SER A 396 -9.17 31.80 -31.50
CA SER A 396 -9.29 33.24 -31.43
C SER A 396 -8.02 33.81 -32.08
N PRO A 397 -8.12 34.74 -33.02
CA PRO A 397 -6.97 35.15 -33.82
C PRO A 397 -6.08 36.10 -33.01
N SER A 398 -5.01 35.58 -32.41
CA SER A 398 -3.91 36.43 -31.95
C SER A 398 -2.91 36.61 -33.08
N THR A 399 -2.96 37.79 -33.70
CA THR A 399 -1.92 38.31 -34.59
C THR A 399 -0.60 38.43 -33.83
N ALA A 400 0.39 37.61 -34.18
CA ALA A 400 1.78 37.89 -33.90
C ALA A 400 2.61 37.52 -35.13
N GLU A 401 3.07 38.55 -35.83
CA GLU A 401 4.00 38.47 -36.94
C GLU A 401 5.33 37.86 -36.48
N SER A 402 5.77 36.78 -37.12
CA SER A 402 7.19 36.42 -37.15
C SER A 402 7.63 36.31 -38.60
N ARG A 403 8.47 37.26 -39.02
CA ARG A 403 9.09 37.33 -40.34
C ARG A 403 10.19 36.27 -40.49
N ASN A 404 10.16 35.64 -41.67
CA ASN A 404 11.26 35.13 -42.50
C ASN A 404 12.20 34.05 -41.93
N LEU A 405 12.21 32.91 -42.63
CA LEU A 405 13.32 32.55 -43.55
C LEU A 405 12.81 31.53 -44.60
N GLN A 406 12.94 31.90 -45.88
CA GLN A 406 12.66 31.06 -47.03
C GLN A 406 13.83 30.12 -47.33
N ALA A 407 13.53 28.87 -47.65
CA ALA A 407 14.32 28.05 -48.57
C ALA A 407 13.37 27.25 -49.47
N SER A 408 13.57 27.38 -50.78
CA SER A 408 12.69 26.91 -51.85
C SER A 408 12.88 25.42 -52.19
N GLY A 409 11.79 24.73 -52.57
CA GLY A 409 11.84 23.36 -53.10
C GLY A 409 10.49 22.83 -53.62
N ILE A 410 10.03 23.37 -54.74
CA ILE A 410 9.19 22.85 -55.85
C ILE A 410 8.38 21.51 -55.69
N ASN A 411 7.05 21.64 -55.94
CA ASN A 411 6.02 20.70 -56.48
C ASN A 411 5.64 19.44 -55.66
N LYS A 412 4.37 19.02 -55.55
CA LYS A 412 3.27 18.96 -56.53
C LYS A 412 1.96 18.68 -55.78
N THR A 413 0.87 19.28 -56.26
CA THR A 413 -0.52 19.10 -55.84
C THR A 413 -1.01 17.65 -55.90
N ARG A 414 -1.69 17.19 -54.85
CA ARG A 414 -2.75 16.18 -54.96
C ARG A 414 -3.77 16.38 -53.84
N VAL A 415 -4.92 16.95 -54.19
CA VAL A 415 -6.14 16.92 -53.36
C VAL A 415 -6.71 15.50 -53.47
N SER A 416 -6.77 14.78 -52.36
CA SER A 416 -7.59 13.56 -52.26
C SER A 416 -8.65 13.76 -51.19
N TRP A 417 -9.89 13.71 -51.62
CA TRP A 417 -11.05 13.54 -50.76
C TRP A 417 -10.96 12.15 -50.12
N HIS A 418 -10.76 12.09 -48.81
CA HIS A 418 -11.00 10.87 -48.04
C HIS A 418 -12.17 11.10 -47.10
N GLU A 419 -13.18 10.26 -47.30
CA GLU A 419 -14.31 10.03 -46.42
C GLU A 419 -13.83 9.79 -44.99
N LYS A 420 -14.62 10.28 -44.02
CA LYS A 420 -14.46 9.96 -42.60
C LYS A 420 -14.62 8.45 -42.41
N GLU A 421 -13.52 7.71 -42.48
CA GLU A 421 -13.39 6.48 -41.72
C GLU A 421 -13.35 6.87 -40.25
N VAL A 422 -14.25 6.25 -39.47
CA VAL A 422 -14.24 6.29 -38.01
C VAL A 422 -13.00 5.51 -37.56
N GLY A 423 -11.86 6.20 -37.55
CA GLY A 423 -10.57 5.68 -37.16
C GLY A 423 -10.41 5.68 -35.63
N ASP A 424 -10.20 4.48 -35.10
CA ASP A 424 -9.32 4.14 -33.97
C ASP A 424 -9.12 5.22 -32.88
N LEU A 425 -9.99 5.22 -31.86
CA LEU A 425 -9.85 5.97 -30.59
C LEU A 425 -8.76 5.37 -29.66
N GLY A 426 -7.74 4.70 -30.20
CA GLY A 426 -6.95 3.73 -29.43
C GLY A 426 -5.58 4.15 -28.92
N ILE A 427 -4.98 5.25 -29.39
CA ILE A 427 -3.52 5.48 -29.17
C ILE A 427 -3.16 6.88 -28.65
N ASP A 428 -4.05 7.88 -28.69
CA ASP A 428 -3.71 9.26 -28.30
C ASP A 428 -4.00 9.64 -26.82
N ASP A 429 -4.63 8.77 -26.00
CA ASP A 429 -5.07 9.15 -24.63
C ASP A 429 -4.06 8.81 -23.50
N GLU A 430 -3.23 7.76 -23.62
CA GLU A 430 -2.32 7.38 -22.52
C GLU A 430 -1.22 8.41 -22.25
N SER A 431 -0.81 9.16 -23.28
CA SER A 431 0.28 10.14 -23.20
C SER A 431 -0.05 11.34 -22.28
N ARG A 432 -1.33 11.53 -21.96
CA ARG A 432 -1.78 12.61 -21.08
C ARG A 432 -1.68 12.27 -19.60
N PHE A 433 -1.47 10.99 -19.25
CA PHE A 433 -1.40 10.53 -17.87
C PHE A 433 0.04 10.52 -17.35
N TYR A 434 0.20 10.89 -16.10
CA TYR A 434 1.51 10.90 -15.43
C TYR A 434 1.35 10.64 -13.94
N VAL A 435 2.42 10.12 -13.34
CA VAL A 435 2.52 9.80 -11.92
C VAL A 435 3.39 10.85 -11.23
N LYS A 436 2.94 11.32 -10.07
CA LYS A 436 3.78 12.00 -9.08
C LYS A 436 3.91 11.10 -7.86
N LEU A 437 5.02 11.21 -7.16
CA LEU A 437 5.31 10.41 -5.98
C LEU A 437 5.78 11.30 -4.84
N TYR A 438 5.28 11.03 -3.66
CA TYR A 438 5.63 11.72 -2.43
C TYR A 438 5.91 10.71 -1.32
N PHE A 439 6.75 11.09 -0.37
CA PHE A 439 6.85 10.42 0.91
C PHE A 439 6.29 11.37 1.98
N VAL A 440 5.35 10.86 2.78
CA VAL A 440 4.67 11.63 3.82
C VAL A 440 4.92 10.97 5.17
N ALA A 441 5.39 11.74 6.15
CA ALA A 441 5.68 11.24 7.49
C ALA A 441 5.46 12.32 8.56
N ALA A 442 4.85 11.94 9.67
CA ALA A 442 4.86 12.75 10.87
C ALA A 442 6.30 12.86 11.42
N SER A 443 6.68 14.00 12.01
CA SER A 443 7.98 14.14 12.70
C SER A 443 8.07 13.21 13.92
N PRO A 444 9.27 12.94 14.45
CA PRO A 444 9.43 12.15 15.67
C PRO A 444 8.58 12.66 16.83
N GLU A 445 8.52 13.98 17.03
CA GLU A 445 7.73 14.64 18.07
C GLU A 445 6.24 14.51 17.79
N GLN A 446 5.79 14.73 16.55
CA GLN A 446 4.38 14.55 16.18
C GLN A 446 3.88 13.13 16.46
N ILE A 447 4.73 12.12 16.20
CA ILE A 447 4.42 10.73 16.58
C ILE A 447 4.42 10.62 18.10
N ARG A 448 5.54 10.91 18.79
CA ARG A 448 5.70 10.70 20.24
C ARG A 448 4.63 11.42 21.06
N ASP A 449 4.29 12.66 20.74
CA ASP A 449 3.33 13.45 21.51
C ASP A 449 1.88 13.18 21.08
N GLY A 450 1.69 12.63 19.88
CA GLY A 450 0.38 12.40 19.28
C GLY A 450 -0.32 13.70 18.90
N ASP A 451 0.46 14.66 18.39
CA ASP A 451 0.03 16.01 18.04
C ASP A 451 -1.00 16.03 16.91
N GLY A 452 -1.89 17.01 16.96
CA GLY A 452 -2.76 17.35 15.83
C GLY A 452 -1.96 17.83 14.62
N MET A 453 -2.32 17.34 13.43
CA MET A 453 -1.72 17.76 12.17
C MET A 453 -2.61 18.83 11.52
N SER A 454 -2.02 19.93 11.10
CA SER A 454 -2.70 21.13 10.58
C SER A 454 -1.78 21.85 9.58
N PRO A 455 -2.23 22.89 8.86
CA PRO A 455 -1.37 23.65 7.97
C PRO A 455 -0.19 24.33 8.70
N GLU A 456 -0.37 24.69 9.97
CA GLU A 456 0.68 25.29 10.82
C GLU A 456 1.62 24.25 11.45
N ASN A 457 1.14 23.01 11.61
CA ASN A 457 1.92 21.86 12.07
C ASN A 457 1.71 20.65 11.14
N PRO A 458 2.15 20.73 9.87
CA PRO A 458 1.89 19.68 8.90
C PRO A 458 2.82 18.49 9.15
N PRO A 459 2.42 17.26 8.78
CA PRO A 459 3.39 16.19 8.57
C PRO A 459 4.34 16.61 7.44
N ASP A 460 5.54 16.08 7.45
CA ASP A 460 6.47 16.31 6.36
C ASP A 460 5.96 15.62 5.09
N ARG A 461 6.05 16.32 3.95
CA ARG A 461 5.65 15.81 2.64
C ARG A 461 6.71 16.21 1.64
N VAL A 462 7.49 15.22 1.21
CA VAL A 462 8.60 15.43 0.28
C VAL A 462 8.30 14.80 -1.07
N GLN A 463 8.59 15.52 -2.15
CA GLN A 463 8.50 14.97 -3.49
C GLN A 463 9.60 13.94 -3.69
N VAL A 464 9.23 12.75 -4.17
CA VAL A 464 10.15 11.64 -4.39
C VAL A 464 10.29 11.40 -5.88
N ILE A 465 11.54 11.28 -6.33
CA ILE A 465 11.89 11.13 -7.73
C ILE A 465 11.99 9.65 -8.07
N ILE A 466 11.40 9.25 -9.20
CA ILE A 466 11.64 7.96 -9.83
C ILE A 466 12.73 8.19 -10.88
N PRO A 467 14.01 7.88 -10.61
CA PRO A 467 15.11 8.37 -11.44
C PRO A 467 15.04 7.96 -12.91
N SER A 468 14.35 6.85 -13.20
CA SER A 468 14.20 6.33 -14.57
C SER A 468 13.12 7.01 -15.41
N CYS A 469 12.28 7.88 -14.84
CA CYS A 469 11.19 8.50 -15.61
C CYS A 469 10.69 9.86 -15.11
N SER A 470 11.00 10.26 -13.89
CA SER A 470 10.63 11.58 -13.38
C SER A 470 11.43 12.66 -14.10
N GLU A 471 10.73 13.61 -14.72
CA GLU A 471 11.29 14.74 -15.45
C GLU A 471 10.74 16.04 -14.87
N GLU A 472 11.58 17.07 -14.78
CA GLU A 472 11.15 18.43 -14.48
C GLU A 472 10.52 19.04 -15.74
N ILE A 473 9.30 19.54 -15.59
CA ILE A 473 8.49 20.14 -16.65
C ILE A 473 8.20 21.58 -16.28
N ASP A 474 8.52 22.51 -17.17
CA ASP A 474 8.06 23.90 -17.07
C ASP A 474 6.55 23.94 -17.32
N ILE A 475 5.80 24.44 -16.33
CA ILE A 475 4.34 24.56 -16.39
C ILE A 475 3.88 26.02 -16.59
N GLY A 476 4.81 26.94 -16.87
CA GLY A 476 4.55 28.36 -17.04
C GLY A 476 4.76 29.16 -15.76
N ASP A 477 4.79 30.49 -15.89
CA ASP A 477 4.90 31.46 -14.79
C ASP A 477 6.11 31.26 -13.85
N GLY A 478 7.17 30.63 -14.36
CA GLY A 478 8.38 30.32 -13.59
C GLY A 478 8.21 29.14 -12.61
N ALA A 479 7.10 28.40 -12.69
CA ALA A 479 6.86 27.21 -11.91
C ALA A 479 7.27 25.95 -12.67
N THR A 480 7.85 24.98 -11.96
CA THR A 480 8.18 23.67 -12.48
C THR A 480 7.46 22.57 -11.73
N ASP A 481 7.30 21.43 -12.38
CA ASP A 481 6.64 20.27 -11.82
C ASP A 481 7.39 19.00 -12.20
N VAL A 482 7.51 18.05 -11.27
CA VAL A 482 8.23 16.81 -11.51
C VAL A 482 7.25 15.66 -11.73
N ARG A 483 7.31 15.04 -12.90
CA ARG A 483 6.30 14.09 -13.39
C ARG A 483 6.98 12.88 -14.03
N CYS A 484 6.44 11.69 -13.78
CA CYS A 484 6.80 10.48 -14.53
C CYS A 484 5.67 10.12 -15.50
N PRO A 485 5.85 10.19 -16.84
CA PRO A 485 4.83 9.77 -17.78
C PRO A 485 4.34 8.35 -17.48
N PHE A 486 3.03 8.13 -17.41
CA PHE A 486 2.48 6.85 -16.96
C PHE A 486 2.86 5.69 -17.89
N SER A 487 2.96 5.96 -19.19
CA SER A 487 3.46 4.97 -20.17
C SER A 487 4.91 4.57 -19.92
N THR A 488 5.77 5.51 -19.49
CA THR A 488 7.15 5.23 -19.08
C THR A 488 7.19 4.49 -17.74
N PHE A 489 6.34 4.87 -16.79
CA PHE A 489 6.16 4.15 -15.53
C PHE A 489 5.82 2.67 -15.79
N LYS A 490 4.80 2.38 -16.61
CA LYS A 490 4.43 1.00 -16.99
C LYS A 490 5.59 0.21 -17.58
N LYS A 491 6.36 0.82 -18.50
CA LYS A 491 7.54 0.18 -19.10
C LYS A 491 8.64 -0.09 -18.08
N LEU A 492 8.83 0.80 -17.11
CA LEU A 492 9.75 0.59 -15.99
C LEU A 492 9.30 -0.62 -15.17
N ILE A 493 8.03 -0.69 -14.78
CA ILE A 493 7.49 -1.81 -14.01
C ILE A 493 7.70 -3.14 -14.74
N GLY A 494 7.37 -3.23 -16.03
CA GLY A 494 7.60 -4.44 -16.81
C GLY A 494 9.07 -4.89 -16.86
N LYS A 495 10.04 -3.97 -16.71
CA LYS A 495 11.47 -4.30 -16.69
C LYS A 495 12.00 -4.62 -15.30
N THR A 496 11.48 -3.94 -14.29
CA THR A 496 11.95 -4.02 -12.91
C THR A 496 11.49 -5.30 -12.22
N LEU A 497 10.27 -5.76 -12.52
CA LEU A 497 9.67 -6.88 -11.79
C LEU A 497 10.32 -8.21 -12.17
N LYS A 498 10.55 -9.06 -11.16
CA LYS A 498 10.86 -10.47 -11.41
C LYS A 498 9.55 -11.18 -11.74
N HIS A 499 9.33 -11.43 -13.02
CA HIS A 499 8.06 -11.92 -13.54
C HIS A 499 7.55 -13.19 -12.82
N VAL A 500 8.40 -14.20 -12.62
CA VAL A 500 8.07 -15.43 -11.86
C VAL A 500 7.60 -15.17 -10.41
N CYS A 501 7.84 -13.97 -9.89
CA CYS A 501 7.45 -13.54 -8.55
C CYS A 501 6.21 -12.67 -8.47
N VAL A 502 5.52 -12.45 -9.59
CA VAL A 502 4.21 -11.81 -9.58
C VAL A 502 3.15 -12.89 -9.44
N ALA A 503 2.22 -12.71 -8.50
CA ALA A 503 1.07 -13.60 -8.33
C ALA A 503 0.36 -13.92 -9.66
N ASP A 504 -0.10 -15.18 -9.81
CA ASP A 504 -0.67 -15.70 -11.05
C ASP A 504 -1.85 -14.87 -11.56
N THR A 505 -2.65 -14.31 -10.66
CA THR A 505 -3.78 -13.42 -10.96
C THR A 505 -3.34 -12.18 -11.75
N LEU A 506 -2.16 -11.62 -11.45
CA LEU A 506 -1.61 -10.41 -12.06
C LEU A 506 -0.60 -10.69 -13.19
N ARG A 507 -0.19 -11.95 -13.37
CA ARG A 507 0.77 -12.39 -14.40
C ARG A 507 0.42 -11.89 -15.81
N PRO A 508 -0.84 -12.00 -16.30
CA PRO A 508 -1.18 -11.55 -17.65
C PRO A 508 -1.01 -10.04 -17.85
N PHE A 509 -1.33 -9.24 -16.82
CA PHE A 509 -1.13 -7.80 -16.85
C PHE A 509 0.36 -7.47 -16.97
N VAL A 510 1.20 -8.07 -16.12
CA VAL A 510 2.64 -7.78 -16.13
C VAL A 510 3.31 -8.25 -17.41
N ASP A 511 2.94 -9.42 -17.94
CA ASP A 511 3.48 -9.90 -19.22
C ASP A 511 3.10 -8.95 -20.37
N SER A 512 1.90 -8.35 -20.34
CA SER A 512 1.47 -7.35 -21.33
C SER A 512 2.34 -6.07 -21.33
N LEU A 513 3.02 -5.74 -20.23
CA LEU A 513 3.90 -4.57 -20.14
C LEU A 513 5.22 -4.77 -20.90
N THR A 514 5.64 -6.02 -21.10
CA THR A 514 6.91 -6.38 -21.76
C THR A 514 6.77 -6.70 -23.23
N CYS A 515 5.55 -7.01 -23.69
CA CYS A 515 5.27 -7.17 -25.11
C CYS A 515 5.32 -5.80 -25.80
N GLU A 516 6.48 -5.45 -26.35
CA GLU A 516 6.51 -4.47 -27.43
C GLU A 516 5.56 -4.97 -28.52
N LYS A 517 4.53 -4.19 -28.84
CA LYS A 517 3.76 -4.40 -30.07
C LYS A 517 4.75 -4.33 -31.23
N LYS A 518 5.30 -5.47 -31.63
CA LYS A 518 5.91 -5.62 -32.95
C LYS A 518 4.80 -5.28 -33.92
N LEU A 519 4.82 -4.06 -34.44
CA LEU A 519 4.14 -3.72 -35.67
C LEU A 519 4.89 -4.44 -36.80
N ALA A 520 4.77 -5.77 -36.82
CA ALA A 520 5.28 -6.61 -37.88
C ALA A 520 4.13 -6.78 -38.87
N ASN A 521 4.27 -6.07 -39.98
CA ASN A 521 3.56 -6.31 -41.23
C ASN A 521 3.37 -7.81 -41.48
N ASN A 522 2.15 -8.19 -41.88
CA ASN A 522 1.77 -9.43 -42.56
C ASN A 522 2.33 -10.73 -41.97
N THR A 523 1.48 -11.56 -41.35
CA THR A 523 1.11 -12.87 -41.91
C THR A 523 -0.12 -13.40 -41.18
N THR A 524 -1.15 -13.73 -41.94
CA THR A 524 -2.36 -14.43 -41.53
C THR A 524 -2.03 -15.78 -40.91
N LEU A 525 -2.32 -15.99 -39.62
CA LEU A 525 -2.45 -17.32 -39.03
C LEU A 525 -3.49 -17.24 -37.90
N ARG A 526 -4.70 -17.71 -38.22
CA ARG A 526 -5.80 -17.94 -37.26
C ARG A 526 -5.39 -19.04 -36.28
N PRO A 527 -5.54 -18.86 -34.96
CA PRO A 527 -5.70 -19.97 -34.03
C PRO A 527 -7.18 -20.35 -33.96
N THR A 528 -7.47 -21.60 -34.30
CA THR A 528 -8.78 -22.22 -34.16
C THR A 528 -9.05 -22.48 -32.68
N VAL A 529 -9.99 -21.75 -32.07
CA VAL A 529 -10.56 -22.09 -30.76
C VAL A 529 -11.87 -22.82 -31.01
N THR A 530 -11.90 -24.10 -30.68
CA THR A 530 -13.12 -24.92 -30.62
C THR A 530 -13.98 -24.45 -29.45
N VAL A 531 -15.13 -23.86 -29.76
CA VAL A 531 -16.21 -23.57 -28.81
C VAL A 531 -17.24 -24.68 -28.96
N ASP A 532 -17.43 -25.47 -27.90
CA ASP A 532 -18.50 -26.45 -27.81
C ASP A 532 -19.86 -25.71 -27.75
N GLN A 533 -20.67 -25.92 -28.76
CA GLN A 533 -21.98 -25.30 -28.93
C GLN A 533 -23.02 -26.20 -28.24
N VAL A 534 -23.60 -25.72 -27.13
CA VAL A 534 -24.74 -26.37 -26.47
C VAL A 534 -26.00 -26.16 -27.32
N ARG A 535 -26.63 -27.30 -27.63
CA ARG A 535 -27.92 -27.55 -28.29
C ARG A 535 -28.97 -26.44 -28.14
N GLY A 536 -29.43 -25.93 -29.29
CA GLY A 536 -30.71 -25.23 -29.42
C GLY A 536 -31.89 -26.21 -29.39
N VAL A 537 -32.94 -25.80 -28.68
CA VAL A 537 -34.26 -26.45 -28.66
C VAL A 537 -35.17 -25.68 -29.61
N GLU A 538 -35.85 -26.42 -30.48
CA GLU A 538 -36.82 -25.94 -31.46
C GLU A 538 -38.08 -25.35 -30.81
N THR A 539 -38.62 -24.29 -31.40
CA THR A 539 -40.02 -23.89 -31.20
C THR A 539 -40.66 -23.58 -32.55
N SER A 540 -41.70 -24.34 -32.89
CA SER A 540 -42.60 -24.12 -34.02
C SER A 540 -43.74 -23.18 -33.65
N ASN A 541 -44.15 -22.36 -34.61
CA ASN A 541 -45.36 -21.54 -34.59
C ASN A 541 -46.61 -22.38 -34.85
N ASP A 542 -47.73 -22.07 -34.19
CA ASP A 542 -49.04 -22.11 -34.84
C ASP A 542 -50.10 -21.23 -34.13
N ASP A 543 -51.17 -20.96 -34.87
CA ASP A 543 -52.00 -19.74 -34.86
C ASP A 543 -53.36 -19.84 -34.11
N SER A 544 -53.88 -18.66 -33.75
CA SER A 544 -55.29 -18.25 -33.63
C SER A 544 -56.17 -18.50 -32.36
N SER A 545 -56.79 -17.40 -31.91
CA SER A 545 -58.24 -17.20 -31.61
C SER A 545 -58.67 -16.68 -30.21
N LYS A 546 -59.09 -15.40 -30.24
CA LYS A 546 -60.19 -14.65 -29.56
C LYS A 546 -60.75 -14.98 -28.15
N HIS A 547 -60.77 -13.89 -27.37
CA HIS A 547 -61.74 -13.35 -26.36
C HIS A 547 -61.37 -13.35 -24.85
N PRO A 548 -61.70 -12.25 -24.10
CA PRO A 548 -61.26 -11.95 -22.72
C PRO A 548 -62.29 -12.47 -21.68
N PRO A 549 -62.21 -12.25 -20.33
CA PRO A 549 -61.41 -11.28 -19.55
C PRO A 549 -60.81 -11.80 -18.20
N LYS A 550 -60.19 -10.87 -17.44
CA LYS A 550 -59.80 -10.93 -16.02
C LYS A 550 -58.42 -11.52 -15.69
N SER A 551 -57.39 -10.67 -15.61
CA SER A 551 -56.25 -10.92 -14.70
C SER A 551 -55.35 -9.72 -14.42
N VAL A 552 -55.78 -8.46 -14.64
CA VAL A 552 -54.95 -7.29 -14.33
C VAL A 552 -54.57 -7.23 -12.84
N ALA A 553 -55.47 -7.66 -11.95
CA ALA A 553 -55.19 -7.73 -10.51
C ALA A 553 -54.18 -8.83 -10.13
N ALA A 554 -54.19 -9.99 -10.81
CA ALA A 554 -53.28 -11.09 -10.50
C ALA A 554 -51.83 -10.78 -10.93
N PHE A 555 -51.67 -10.06 -12.04
CA PHE A 555 -50.36 -9.64 -12.54
C PHE A 555 -49.75 -8.55 -11.65
N GLU A 556 -50.55 -7.58 -11.19
CA GLU A 556 -50.07 -6.59 -10.22
C GLU A 556 -49.69 -7.23 -8.88
N THR A 557 -50.50 -8.14 -8.34
CA THR A 557 -50.15 -8.81 -7.08
C THR A 557 -48.88 -9.65 -7.19
N LEU A 558 -48.63 -10.26 -8.35
CA LEU A 558 -47.41 -11.01 -8.62
C LEU A 558 -46.19 -10.09 -8.71
N LEU A 559 -46.33 -8.92 -9.36
CA LEU A 559 -45.29 -7.91 -9.43
C LEU A 559 -44.95 -7.33 -8.05
N TRP A 560 -45.95 -7.01 -7.24
CA TRP A 560 -45.74 -6.53 -5.87
C TRP A 560 -45.13 -7.60 -4.96
N ALA A 561 -45.51 -8.87 -5.12
CA ALA A 561 -44.90 -9.99 -4.40
C ALA A 561 -43.43 -10.20 -4.82
N MET A 562 -43.13 -10.13 -6.12
CA MET A 562 -41.76 -10.22 -6.65
C MET A 562 -40.91 -9.04 -6.21
N PHE A 563 -41.45 -7.82 -6.23
CA PHE A 563 -40.78 -6.63 -5.76
C PHE A 563 -40.52 -6.68 -4.24
N GLY A 564 -41.50 -7.15 -3.46
CA GLY A 564 -41.35 -7.41 -2.04
C GLY A 564 -40.27 -8.47 -1.73
N LEU A 565 -40.21 -9.54 -2.53
CA LEU A 565 -39.19 -10.58 -2.41
C LEU A 565 -37.79 -10.03 -2.76
N LEU A 566 -37.67 -9.21 -3.81
CA LEU A 566 -36.42 -8.56 -4.20
C LEU A 566 -35.92 -7.58 -3.14
N ILE A 567 -36.82 -6.78 -2.55
CA ILE A 567 -36.49 -5.90 -1.42
C ILE A 567 -36.04 -6.74 -0.22
N LEU A 568 -36.75 -7.82 0.10
CA LEU A 568 -36.37 -8.70 1.21
C LEU A 568 -34.98 -9.32 0.98
N CYS A 569 -34.71 -9.83 -0.22
CA CYS A 569 -33.39 -10.34 -0.60
C CYS A 569 -32.31 -9.26 -0.50
N PHE A 570 -32.59 -8.03 -0.95
CA PHE A 570 -31.66 -6.90 -0.83
C PHE A 570 -31.37 -6.55 0.63
N VAL A 571 -32.40 -6.48 1.48
CA VAL A 571 -32.25 -6.24 2.92
C VAL A 571 -31.44 -7.37 3.59
N VAL A 572 -31.71 -8.62 3.24
CA VAL A 572 -30.94 -9.77 3.75
C VAL A 572 -29.48 -9.68 3.32
N LEU A 573 -29.20 -9.32 2.07
CA LEU A 573 -27.83 -9.12 1.58
C LEU A 573 -27.11 -7.99 2.32
N LEU A 574 -27.78 -6.85 2.56
CA LEU A 574 -27.24 -5.76 3.36
C LEU A 574 -26.94 -6.19 4.80
N VAL A 575 -27.86 -6.92 5.45
CA VAL A 575 -27.67 -7.44 6.81
C VAL A 575 -26.52 -8.44 6.86
N CYS A 576 -26.45 -9.39 5.92
CA CYS A 576 -25.35 -10.35 5.82
C CYS A 576 -24.01 -9.65 5.57
N HIS A 577 -23.99 -8.61 4.74
CA HIS A 577 -22.80 -7.80 4.46
C HIS A 577 -22.34 -7.05 5.71
N ALA A 578 -23.25 -6.40 6.43
CA ALA A 578 -22.97 -5.70 7.68
C ALA A 578 -22.48 -6.66 8.77
N ILE A 579 -23.08 -7.85 8.89
CA ILE A 579 -22.64 -8.90 9.83
C ILE A 579 -21.22 -9.35 9.49
N LYS A 580 -20.94 -9.64 8.21
CA LYS A 580 -19.60 -10.07 7.78
C LYS A 580 -18.53 -9.01 8.10
N ARG A 581 -18.77 -7.73 7.78
CA ARG A 581 -17.83 -6.64 8.12
C ARG A 581 -17.67 -6.46 9.63
N ARG A 582 -18.73 -6.64 10.41
CA ARG A 582 -18.65 -6.62 11.88
C ARG A 582 -17.79 -7.77 12.42
N MET A 583 -17.93 -8.96 11.84
CA MET A 583 -17.09 -10.12 12.21
C MET A 583 -15.62 -9.91 11.83
N GLU A 584 -15.33 -9.31 10.67
CA GLU A 584 -13.97 -8.95 10.28
C GLU A 584 -13.34 -7.94 11.24
N ARG A 585 -14.10 -6.95 11.72
CA ARG A 585 -13.64 -6.05 12.80
C ARG A 585 -13.41 -6.77 14.13
N GLN A 586 -14.26 -7.72 14.49
CA GLN A 586 -14.08 -8.49 15.73
C GLN A 586 -12.88 -9.46 15.64
N LYS A 587 -12.53 -9.94 14.43
CA LYS A 587 -11.41 -10.87 14.22
C LYS A 587 -10.07 -10.31 14.71
N TYR A 588 -9.84 -9.00 14.56
CA TYR A 588 -8.58 -8.34 14.93
C TYR A 588 -8.72 -7.46 16.17
N GLY A 589 -9.75 -7.68 16.98
CA GLY A 589 -10.03 -6.84 18.14
C GLY A 589 -10.59 -5.47 17.76
N ALA A 590 -11.14 -4.77 18.75
CA ALA A 590 -11.47 -3.35 18.63
C ALA A 590 -10.59 -2.61 19.63
N ILE A 591 -9.86 -1.58 19.19
CA ILE A 591 -9.27 -0.66 20.14
C ILE A 591 -10.45 -0.01 20.88
N PRO A 592 -10.56 -0.14 22.22
CA PRO A 592 -11.62 0.51 22.96
C PRO A 592 -11.46 2.01 22.81
N MET A 593 -12.18 2.60 21.86
CA MET A 593 -12.37 4.03 21.81
C MET A 593 -13.31 4.36 22.97
N GLN A 594 -12.75 4.68 24.14
CA GLN A 594 -13.45 5.63 24.99
C GLN A 594 -13.58 6.90 24.16
N MET A 595 -14.75 7.08 23.54
CA MET A 595 -15.20 8.35 23.00
C MET A 595 -15.41 9.28 24.20
N ASN A 596 -14.32 9.77 24.79
CA ASN A 596 -14.41 10.88 25.71
C ASN A 596 -14.79 12.10 24.88
N SER A 597 -16.07 12.42 24.97
CA SER A 597 -16.63 13.70 24.56
C SER A 597 -16.20 14.72 25.60
N HIS A 598 -15.10 15.42 25.33
CA HIS A 598 -14.77 16.68 25.99
C HIS A 598 -14.44 17.72 24.93
#